data_AF-Q7VPC7-F1
#
_entry.id   AF-Q7VPC7-F1
#
_cell.length_a   1.000
_cell.length_b   1.000
_cell.length_c   1.000
_cell.angle_alpha   90.00
_cell.angle_beta   90.00
_cell.angle_gamma   90.00
#
_symmetry.space_group_name_H-M   'P 1'
#
loop_
_entity.id
_entity.type
_entity.pdbx_description
1 polymer ?
#
loop_
_entity_poly.entity_id
_entity_poly.type
_entity_poly.pdbx_seq_one_letter_code
_entity_poly.pdbx_strand_id
1 'polypeptide(L)'
;MLTIANGKNGDGHVAETNFWHSEYNQRGLVYLSRHSKALRLFLPTAHLGAWLPDIETAKSVTLEPPARQGYPNNIDIVFEDGSDCPFSLCIDKAKQLDFTPHFESTKIIIYLGSLNDYITLPCEIKLGNQQPQKTKEQYIYHVTVDTGHARKSPKSEVPSELIGQLKQWVKDMLDGQLRGIFDTKYTCRVGKHHSKLCEFVISKTDDNFNHTDLVNFVVCRESRHNRQAWKLVGGQGNAPEVPFCAVKLHNQNIQLDDMFNLSLFADFERCIAWAWLDLATNKEDK
;
A
#
# COMPACT_ATOMS: atom_id res chain seq x y z
N MET A 1 -23.10 9.27 12.90
CA MET A 1 -21.71 8.86 13.22
C MET A 1 -21.75 8.00 14.48
N LEU A 2 -21.06 6.86 14.49
CA LEU A 2 -20.98 5.99 15.66
C LEU A 2 -20.02 6.57 16.70
N THR A 3 -20.41 6.57 17.97
CA THR A 3 -19.61 7.07 19.10
C THR A 3 -19.46 5.99 20.14
N ILE A 4 -18.24 5.75 20.61
CA ILE A 4 -17.91 4.73 21.63
C ILE A 4 -16.94 5.38 22.64
N ALA A 5 -17.34 5.47 23.90
CA ALA A 5 -16.54 6.02 24.98
C ALA A 5 -15.99 4.90 25.88
N ASN A 6 -14.71 5.00 26.25
CA ASN A 6 -14.04 4.00 27.08
C ASN A 6 -14.46 4.10 28.56
N GLY A 7 -14.55 2.95 29.23
CA GLY A 7 -14.71 2.84 30.68
C GLY A 7 -13.58 3.50 31.46
N LYS A 8 -13.92 4.18 32.57
CA LYS A 8 -12.93 4.84 33.45
C LYS A 8 -11.95 3.88 34.13
N ASN A 9 -12.34 2.62 34.27
CA ASN A 9 -11.57 1.59 34.98
C ASN A 9 -10.45 0.97 34.12
N GLY A 10 -10.43 1.25 32.80
CA GLY A 10 -9.38 0.77 31.89
C GLY A 10 -9.34 -0.75 31.73
N ASP A 11 -10.45 -1.45 31.95
CA ASP A 11 -10.62 -2.91 31.89
C ASP A 11 -11.00 -3.44 30.49
N GLY A 12 -11.27 -2.52 29.55
CA GLY A 12 -11.70 -2.81 28.18
C GLY A 12 -13.19 -2.57 27.92
N HIS A 13 -14.00 -2.30 28.95
CA HIS A 13 -15.43 -2.07 28.77
C HIS A 13 -15.72 -0.67 28.19
N VAL A 14 -16.89 -0.56 27.57
CA VAL A 14 -17.49 0.68 27.05
C VAL A 14 -18.26 1.36 28.17
N ALA A 15 -18.03 2.65 28.38
CA ALA A 15 -18.83 3.48 29.28
C ALA A 15 -20.13 3.93 28.63
N GLU A 16 -20.05 4.33 27.36
CA GLU A 16 -21.16 4.91 26.62
C GLU A 16 -21.01 4.62 25.13
N THR A 17 -22.12 4.36 24.43
CA THR A 17 -22.13 4.20 22.97
C THR A 17 -23.50 4.55 22.42
N ASN A 18 -23.54 5.08 21.19
CA ASN A 18 -24.79 5.26 20.45
C ASN A 18 -25.10 4.10 19.49
N PHE A 19 -24.38 2.96 19.58
CA PHE A 19 -24.52 1.83 18.64
C PHE A 19 -25.98 1.40 18.40
N TRP A 20 -26.77 1.16 19.45
CA TRP A 20 -28.16 0.68 19.29
C TRP A 20 -29.12 1.72 18.69
N HIS A 21 -28.73 2.99 18.67
CA HIS A 21 -29.45 4.06 17.98
C HIS A 21 -28.87 4.37 16.59
N SER A 22 -27.78 3.70 16.20
CA SER A 22 -27.07 3.94 14.95
C SER A 22 -27.67 3.18 13.76
N GLU A 23 -27.27 3.58 12.55
CA GLU A 23 -27.63 2.88 11.31
C GLU A 23 -27.16 1.42 11.29
N TYR A 24 -26.09 1.07 12.01
CA TYR A 24 -25.63 -0.32 12.09
C TYR A 24 -26.70 -1.20 12.75
N ASN A 25 -27.23 -0.79 13.89
CA ASN A 25 -28.29 -1.53 14.57
C ASN A 25 -29.58 -1.60 13.73
N GLN A 26 -30.00 -0.46 13.13
CA GLN A 26 -31.18 -0.41 12.28
C GLN A 26 -31.09 -1.34 11.06
N ARG A 27 -29.88 -1.56 10.55
CA ARG A 27 -29.60 -2.43 9.40
C ARG A 27 -29.26 -3.88 9.77
N GLY A 28 -29.30 -4.24 11.06
CA GLY A 28 -28.93 -5.58 11.50
C GLY A 28 -27.43 -5.89 11.34
N LEU A 29 -26.57 -4.87 11.36
CA LEU A 29 -25.14 -4.99 11.19
C LEU A 29 -24.42 -4.92 12.54
N VAL A 30 -23.49 -5.85 12.77
CA VAL A 30 -22.57 -5.79 13.91
C VAL A 30 -21.52 -4.71 13.73
N TYR A 31 -20.89 -4.29 14.81
CA TYR A 31 -19.70 -3.42 14.77
C TYR A 31 -18.63 -3.93 15.72
N LEU A 32 -17.38 -3.94 15.27
CA LEU A 32 -16.23 -4.40 16.04
C LEU A 32 -15.28 -3.23 16.31
N SER A 33 -15.10 -2.88 17.58
CA SER A 33 -14.17 -1.83 18.00
C SER A 33 -13.01 -2.37 18.82
N ARG A 34 -11.92 -1.59 18.91
CA ARG A 34 -10.74 -1.96 19.71
C ARG A 34 -10.52 -1.07 20.93
N HIS A 35 -10.19 -1.71 22.04
CA HIS A 35 -9.53 -1.11 23.20
C HIS A 35 -8.13 -1.72 23.37
N SER A 36 -7.24 -1.10 24.15
CA SER A 36 -5.88 -1.62 24.41
C SER A 36 -5.84 -2.96 25.16
N LYS A 37 -6.97 -3.43 25.70
CA LYS A 37 -7.07 -4.66 26.51
C LYS A 37 -8.15 -5.64 26.04
N ALA A 38 -8.93 -5.29 25.03
CA ALA A 38 -10.03 -6.11 24.55
C ALA A 38 -10.48 -5.66 23.16
N LEU A 39 -10.98 -6.61 22.39
CA LEU A 39 -11.92 -6.34 21.31
C LEU A 39 -13.33 -6.20 21.85
N ARG A 40 -14.18 -5.44 21.18
CA ARG A 40 -15.54 -5.13 21.62
C ARG A 40 -16.50 -5.26 20.45
N LEU A 41 -17.30 -6.32 20.45
CA LEU A 41 -18.30 -6.62 19.44
C LEU A 41 -19.68 -6.16 19.90
N PHE A 42 -20.36 -5.34 19.10
CA PHE A 42 -21.73 -4.92 19.37
C PHE A 42 -22.69 -5.69 18.47
N LEU A 43 -23.64 -6.40 19.06
CA LEU A 43 -24.66 -7.12 18.32
C LEU A 43 -25.93 -6.27 18.14
N PRO A 44 -26.52 -6.28 16.93
CA PRO A 44 -27.77 -5.60 16.64
C PRO A 44 -28.93 -6.33 17.30
N THR A 45 -29.90 -5.57 17.83
CA THR A 45 -31.04 -6.14 18.55
C THR A 45 -31.93 -7.02 17.68
N ALA A 46 -32.01 -6.73 16.37
CA ALA A 46 -32.86 -7.44 15.42
C ALA A 46 -32.53 -8.93 15.26
N HIS A 47 -31.31 -9.36 15.58
CA HIS A 47 -30.85 -10.73 15.37
C HIS A 47 -30.45 -11.47 16.66
N LEU A 48 -30.52 -10.81 17.82
CA LEU A 48 -30.10 -11.42 19.09
C LEU A 48 -30.78 -12.75 19.36
N GLY A 49 -32.10 -12.83 19.24
CA GLY A 49 -32.83 -14.07 19.52
C GLY A 49 -32.43 -15.24 18.62
N ALA A 50 -31.93 -14.97 17.40
CA ALA A 50 -31.50 -16.00 16.46
C ALA A 50 -30.02 -16.38 16.66
N TRP A 51 -29.15 -15.43 17.01
CA TRP A 51 -27.71 -15.66 17.12
C TRP A 51 -27.28 -16.08 18.53
N LEU A 52 -28.01 -15.67 19.56
CA LEU A 52 -27.62 -15.90 20.96
C LEU A 52 -27.41 -17.38 21.30
N PRO A 53 -28.27 -18.33 20.89
CA PRO A 53 -28.05 -19.74 21.22
C PRO A 53 -26.70 -20.28 20.75
N ASP A 54 -26.25 -19.90 19.56
CA ASP A 54 -24.96 -20.34 19.00
C ASP A 54 -23.78 -19.57 19.61
N ILE A 55 -23.99 -18.31 19.98
CA ILE A 55 -22.96 -17.48 20.63
C ILE A 55 -22.70 -17.97 22.07
N GLU A 56 -23.73 -18.44 22.78
CA GLU A 56 -23.62 -18.94 24.16
C GLU A 56 -22.89 -20.28 24.27
N THR A 57 -22.90 -21.12 23.23
CA THR A 57 -22.17 -22.39 23.21
C THR A 57 -20.67 -22.21 22.94
N ALA A 58 -20.26 -21.02 22.49
CA ALA A 58 -18.89 -20.72 22.13
C ALA A 58 -17.95 -20.70 23.34
N LYS A 59 -16.78 -21.33 23.18
CA LYS A 59 -15.70 -21.35 24.18
C LYS A 59 -14.63 -20.31 23.89
N SER A 60 -14.49 -19.92 22.62
CA SER A 60 -13.54 -18.92 22.15
C SER A 60 -14.05 -18.27 20.87
N VAL A 61 -13.41 -17.16 20.46
CA VAL A 61 -13.70 -16.49 19.19
C VAL A 61 -12.44 -16.40 18.34
N THR A 62 -12.54 -16.69 17.05
CA THR A 62 -11.45 -16.43 16.11
C THR A 62 -11.86 -15.36 15.10
N LEU A 63 -10.91 -14.50 14.72
CA LEU A 63 -11.05 -13.59 13.59
C LEU A 63 -10.26 -14.16 12.42
N GLU A 64 -10.97 -14.57 11.37
CA GLU A 64 -10.43 -15.35 10.26
C GLU A 64 -10.66 -14.66 8.90
N PRO A 65 -9.86 -14.95 7.87
CA PRO A 65 -10.18 -14.53 6.51
C PRO A 65 -11.57 -15.06 6.14
N PRO A 66 -12.32 -14.33 5.30
CA PRO A 66 -13.68 -14.72 4.98
C PRO A 66 -13.67 -16.07 4.26
N ALA A 67 -14.46 -17.01 4.75
CA ALA A 67 -14.64 -18.32 4.13
C ALA A 67 -15.23 -18.19 2.71
N ARG A 68 -16.01 -17.13 2.47
CA ARG A 68 -16.61 -16.83 1.17
C ARG A 68 -15.62 -16.17 0.22
N GLN A 69 -15.35 -16.85 -0.91
CA GLN A 69 -14.55 -16.29 -2.00
C GLN A 69 -15.19 -15.02 -2.59
N GLY A 70 -14.34 -14.06 -3.00
CA GLY A 70 -14.76 -12.81 -3.64
C GLY A 70 -15.01 -11.63 -2.70
N TYR A 71 -14.80 -11.80 -1.38
CA TYR A 71 -14.99 -10.73 -0.38
C TYR A 71 -13.68 -10.39 0.34
N PRO A 72 -12.61 -9.97 -0.36
CA PRO A 72 -11.28 -9.77 0.25
C PRO A 72 -11.24 -8.65 1.30
N ASN A 73 -12.26 -7.76 1.31
CA ASN A 73 -12.38 -6.71 2.31
C ASN A 73 -13.19 -7.11 3.54
N ASN A 74 -13.54 -8.38 3.69
CA ASN A 74 -14.30 -8.86 4.84
C ASN A 74 -13.41 -9.65 5.81
N ILE A 75 -13.96 -9.90 7.00
CA ILE A 75 -13.43 -10.78 8.05
C ILE A 75 -14.59 -11.61 8.58
N ASP A 76 -14.33 -12.88 8.87
CA ASP A 76 -15.28 -13.72 9.61
C ASP A 76 -14.91 -13.72 11.10
N ILE A 77 -15.91 -13.46 11.94
CA ILE A 77 -15.86 -13.65 13.39
C ILE A 77 -16.48 -15.01 13.66
N VAL A 78 -15.67 -15.99 14.02
CA VAL A 78 -16.10 -17.37 14.22
C VAL A 78 -16.21 -17.66 15.71
N PHE A 79 -17.33 -18.24 16.13
CA PHE A 79 -17.65 -18.59 17.51
C PHE A 79 -17.39 -20.08 17.70
N GLU A 80 -16.22 -20.39 18.28
CA GLU A 80 -15.69 -21.74 18.37
C GLU A 80 -16.31 -22.50 19.55
N ASP A 81 -17.22 -23.42 19.27
CA ASP A 81 -17.88 -24.30 20.26
C ASP A 81 -17.27 -25.73 20.31
N GLY A 82 -16.43 -26.05 19.30
CA GLY A 82 -15.81 -27.35 19.09
C GLY A 82 -16.58 -28.27 18.14
N SER A 83 -17.62 -27.76 17.47
CA SER A 83 -18.31 -28.43 16.37
C SER A 83 -17.56 -28.27 15.04
N ASP A 84 -17.92 -29.09 14.05
CA ASP A 84 -17.38 -28.99 12.68
C ASP A 84 -17.99 -27.81 11.88
N CYS A 85 -19.02 -27.15 12.43
CA CYS A 85 -19.77 -26.07 11.76
C CYS A 85 -20.05 -24.93 12.76
N PRO A 86 -19.01 -24.24 13.26
CA PRO A 86 -19.19 -23.16 14.22
C PRO A 86 -19.98 -21.99 13.59
N PHE A 87 -20.73 -21.29 14.44
CA PHE A 87 -21.43 -20.08 14.03
C PHE A 87 -20.44 -18.98 13.66
N SER A 88 -20.73 -18.20 12.61
CA SER A 88 -19.85 -17.13 12.16
C SER A 88 -20.60 -15.90 11.66
N LEU A 89 -19.96 -14.74 11.82
CA LEU A 89 -20.45 -13.44 11.37
C LEU A 89 -19.43 -12.80 10.42
N CYS A 90 -19.84 -12.51 9.20
CA CYS A 90 -19.00 -11.85 8.20
C CYS A 90 -19.18 -10.32 8.27
N ILE A 91 -18.07 -9.57 8.39
CA ILE A 91 -18.08 -8.11 8.54
C ILE A 91 -17.18 -7.41 7.53
N ASP A 92 -17.54 -6.19 7.10
CA ASP A 92 -16.74 -5.35 6.19
C ASP A 92 -15.69 -4.54 6.95
N LYS A 93 -14.41 -4.67 6.57
CA LYS A 93 -13.26 -3.98 7.19
C LYS A 93 -13.32 -2.46 7.12
N ALA A 94 -13.90 -1.91 6.05
CA ALA A 94 -13.94 -0.46 5.85
C ALA A 94 -15.12 0.21 6.58
N LYS A 95 -16.13 -0.56 6.98
CA LYS A 95 -17.39 -0.01 7.47
C LYS A 95 -17.78 -0.48 8.87
N GLN A 96 -17.34 -1.65 9.31
CA GLN A 96 -17.79 -2.25 10.58
C GLN A 96 -16.66 -2.36 11.62
N LEU A 97 -15.56 -1.63 11.41
CA LEU A 97 -14.37 -1.59 12.26
C LEU A 97 -13.83 -0.17 12.41
N ASP A 98 -13.24 0.14 13.57
CA ASP A 98 -12.50 1.40 13.83
C ASP A 98 -10.98 1.22 13.94
N PHE A 99 -10.47 0.03 13.63
CA PHE A 99 -9.07 -0.31 13.76
C PHE A 99 -8.65 -1.34 12.71
N THR A 100 -7.34 -1.52 12.56
CA THR A 100 -6.78 -2.63 11.80
C THR A 100 -6.47 -3.78 12.76
N PRO A 101 -7.09 -4.96 12.62
CA PRO A 101 -6.74 -6.12 13.43
C PRO A 101 -5.30 -6.54 13.16
N HIS A 102 -4.56 -6.84 14.23
CA HIS A 102 -3.17 -7.27 14.17
C HIS A 102 -3.01 -8.50 15.07
N PHE A 103 -2.08 -9.39 14.70
CA PHE A 103 -1.85 -10.67 15.39
C PHE A 103 -1.62 -10.46 16.88
N GLU A 104 -2.61 -10.84 17.66
CA GLU A 104 -2.57 -10.77 19.10
C GLU A 104 -3.62 -11.74 19.64
N SER A 105 -3.26 -12.54 20.64
CA SER A 105 -4.26 -13.21 21.46
C SER A 105 -4.76 -12.19 22.48
N THR A 106 -6.07 -12.02 22.57
CA THR A 106 -6.69 -11.06 23.47
C THR A 106 -8.04 -11.61 23.97
N LYS A 107 -8.82 -10.80 24.67
CA LYS A 107 -10.23 -11.12 24.98
C LYS A 107 -11.17 -10.31 24.09
N ILE A 108 -12.34 -10.84 23.79
CA ILE A 108 -13.43 -10.11 23.16
C ILE A 108 -14.60 -9.96 24.14
N ILE A 109 -15.15 -8.76 24.21
CA ILE A 109 -16.37 -8.44 24.97
C ILE A 109 -17.49 -8.31 23.94
N ILE A 110 -18.53 -9.13 24.06
CA ILE A 110 -19.65 -9.19 23.11
C ILE A 110 -20.88 -8.61 23.81
N TYR A 111 -21.36 -7.47 23.35
CA TYR A 111 -22.51 -6.76 23.92
C TYR A 111 -23.81 -7.21 23.26
N LEU A 112 -24.74 -7.72 24.07
CA LEU A 112 -25.98 -8.41 23.69
C LEU A 112 -27.18 -7.46 23.72
N GLY A 113 -27.13 -6.36 22.97
CA GLY A 113 -28.25 -5.40 22.91
C GLY A 113 -28.23 -4.30 23.97
N SER A 114 -27.36 -4.38 24.98
CA SER A 114 -27.11 -3.28 25.92
C SER A 114 -25.69 -3.33 26.50
N LEU A 115 -25.26 -2.28 27.20
CA LEU A 115 -23.95 -2.25 27.88
C LEU A 115 -23.91 -3.13 29.14
N ASN A 116 -25.07 -3.47 29.71
CA ASN A 116 -25.18 -4.28 30.93
C ASN A 116 -25.27 -5.77 30.62
N ASP A 117 -25.49 -6.13 29.36
CA ASP A 117 -25.64 -7.50 28.92
C ASP A 117 -24.49 -7.85 27.97
N TYR A 118 -23.54 -8.62 28.46
CA TYR A 118 -22.35 -8.99 27.70
C TYR A 118 -21.77 -10.33 28.14
N ILE A 119 -21.08 -10.96 27.21
CA ILE A 119 -20.20 -12.10 27.50
C ILE A 119 -18.76 -11.74 27.14
N THR A 120 -17.81 -12.39 27.81
CA THR A 120 -16.38 -12.22 27.53
C THR A 120 -15.77 -13.58 27.19
N LEU A 121 -15.12 -13.65 26.02
CA LEU A 121 -14.47 -14.87 25.55
C LEU A 121 -13.00 -14.62 25.21
N PRO A 122 -12.13 -15.63 25.32
CA PRO A 122 -10.81 -15.56 24.74
C PRO A 122 -10.94 -15.43 23.21
N CYS A 123 -10.07 -14.61 22.62
CA CYS A 123 -10.10 -14.29 21.21
C CYS A 123 -8.72 -14.42 20.57
N GLU A 124 -8.65 -15.11 19.43
CA GLU A 124 -7.45 -15.23 18.62
C GLU A 124 -7.65 -14.59 17.25
N ILE A 125 -6.72 -13.75 16.83
CA ILE A 125 -6.74 -13.12 15.51
C ILE A 125 -5.92 -13.98 14.54
N LYS A 126 -6.61 -14.81 13.74
CA LYS A 126 -6.05 -15.75 12.76
C LYS A 126 -6.25 -15.29 11.32
N LEU A 127 -6.11 -14.00 11.03
CA LEU A 127 -6.36 -13.43 9.70
C LEU A 127 -5.37 -13.86 8.59
N GLY A 128 -4.59 -14.94 8.81
CA GLY A 128 -3.45 -15.31 7.98
C GLY A 128 -2.51 -14.13 7.79
N ASN A 129 -1.51 -14.23 6.92
CA ASN A 129 -0.77 -13.05 6.47
C ASN A 129 -1.63 -12.15 5.54
N GLN A 130 -2.82 -11.73 6.00
CA GLN A 130 -3.49 -10.53 5.52
C GLN A 130 -3.26 -9.35 6.50
N GLN A 131 -2.01 -9.17 6.92
CA GLN A 131 -1.50 -7.81 6.77
C GLN A 131 -1.82 -7.40 5.31
N PRO A 132 -2.33 -6.19 4.97
CA PRO A 132 -1.68 -5.54 3.85
C PRO A 132 -0.24 -5.59 4.29
N GLN A 133 0.53 -6.54 3.73
CA GLN A 133 1.91 -6.77 4.08
C GLN A 133 2.42 -5.36 4.31
N LYS A 134 2.84 -5.02 5.54
CA LYS A 134 3.71 -3.86 5.63
C LYS A 134 4.99 -4.39 4.98
N THR A 135 4.94 -4.64 3.66
CA THR A 135 6.01 -4.36 2.75
C THR A 135 6.38 -2.98 3.24
N LYS A 136 7.47 -2.96 4.01
CA LYS A 136 8.15 -1.73 4.36
C LYS A 136 8.06 -0.89 3.09
N GLU A 137 7.23 0.15 3.13
CA GLU A 137 6.69 0.76 1.91
C GLU A 137 7.88 0.96 0.99
N GLN A 138 7.88 0.24 -0.13
CA GLN A 138 9.07 0.23 -0.98
C GLN A 138 9.17 1.66 -1.50
N TYR A 139 10.28 2.31 -1.24
CA TYR A 139 10.56 3.63 -1.75
C TYR A 139 11.86 3.60 -2.54
N ILE A 140 11.96 4.49 -3.51
CA ILE A 140 13.24 4.88 -4.11
C ILE A 140 13.61 6.25 -3.59
N TYR A 141 14.90 6.50 -3.39
CA TYR A 141 15.38 7.88 -3.27
C TYR A 141 15.40 8.50 -4.67
N HIS A 142 14.56 9.49 -4.91
CA HIS A 142 14.58 10.29 -6.14
C HIS A 142 15.34 11.58 -5.87
N VAL A 143 16.49 11.74 -6.53
CA VAL A 143 17.47 12.79 -6.22
C VAL A 143 17.89 13.52 -7.49
N THR A 144 17.69 14.83 -7.53
CA THR A 144 18.21 15.70 -8.59
C THR A 144 19.55 16.27 -8.17
N VAL A 145 20.63 15.89 -8.87
CA VAL A 145 22.01 16.21 -8.48
C VAL A 145 22.30 17.70 -8.52
N ASP A 146 21.76 18.42 -9.51
CA ASP A 146 22.10 19.83 -9.75
C ASP A 146 21.45 20.78 -8.74
N THR A 147 20.28 20.39 -8.20
CA THR A 147 19.50 21.23 -7.28
C THR A 147 19.53 20.71 -5.84
N GLY A 148 20.06 19.50 -5.61
CA GLY A 148 20.06 18.84 -4.31
C GLY A 148 18.68 18.39 -3.83
N HIS A 149 17.63 18.52 -4.65
CA HIS A 149 16.31 18.04 -4.29
C HIS A 149 16.35 16.52 -4.14
N ALA A 150 15.92 16.05 -2.97
CA ALA A 150 15.86 14.64 -2.65
C ALA A 150 14.52 14.32 -1.97
N ARG A 151 13.84 13.30 -2.46
CA ARG A 151 12.62 12.79 -1.84
C ARG A 151 12.63 11.27 -1.79
N LYS A 152 11.95 10.71 -0.79
CA LYS A 152 11.52 9.31 -0.85
C LYS A 152 10.27 9.27 -1.70
N SER A 153 10.30 8.50 -2.78
CA SER A 153 9.13 8.24 -3.61
C SER A 153 8.66 6.82 -3.38
N PRO A 154 7.51 6.63 -2.71
CA PRO A 154 6.87 5.33 -2.55
C PRO A 154 6.47 4.68 -3.87
N LYS A 155 6.49 3.35 -3.92
CA LYS A 155 5.94 2.56 -5.03
C LYS A 155 4.44 2.77 -5.18
N SER A 156 3.75 3.04 -4.07
CA SER A 156 2.31 3.32 -4.00
C SER A 156 1.90 4.59 -4.75
N GLU A 157 2.84 5.52 -5.04
CA GLU A 157 2.58 6.71 -5.87
C GLU A 157 2.33 6.36 -7.35
N VAL A 158 2.72 5.16 -7.80
CA VAL A 158 2.59 4.73 -9.19
C VAL A 158 1.56 3.59 -9.28
N PRO A 159 0.42 3.78 -9.96
CA PRO A 159 -0.58 2.73 -10.12
C PRO A 159 0.01 1.46 -10.73
N SER A 160 -0.34 0.29 -10.19
CA SER A 160 0.18 -1.01 -10.65
C SER A 160 -0.10 -1.29 -12.12
N GLU A 161 -1.25 -0.83 -12.62
CA GLU A 161 -1.63 -0.89 -14.03
C GLU A 161 -0.68 -0.09 -14.92
N LEU A 162 -0.32 1.13 -14.50
CA LEU A 162 0.65 1.98 -15.19
C LEU A 162 2.05 1.34 -15.18
N ILE A 163 2.47 0.78 -14.05
CA ILE A 163 3.72 0.00 -13.98
C ILE A 163 3.69 -1.11 -15.03
N GLY A 164 2.59 -1.88 -15.09
CA GLY A 164 2.41 -2.95 -16.08
C GLY A 164 2.58 -2.51 -17.52
N GLN A 165 2.02 -1.35 -17.89
CA GLN A 165 2.17 -0.77 -19.23
C GLN A 165 3.61 -0.29 -19.50
N LEU A 166 4.20 0.43 -18.54
CA LEU A 166 5.55 0.98 -18.66
C LEU A 166 6.63 -0.10 -18.68
N LYS A 167 6.38 -1.29 -18.12
CA LYS A 167 7.27 -2.43 -18.30
C LYS A 167 7.53 -2.75 -19.77
N GLN A 168 6.52 -2.64 -20.63
CA GLN A 168 6.72 -2.85 -22.05
C GLN A 168 7.59 -1.75 -22.65
N TRP A 169 7.37 -0.49 -22.25
CA TRP A 169 8.18 0.64 -22.71
C TRP A 169 9.65 0.48 -22.30
N VAL A 170 9.91 0.03 -21.07
CA VAL A 170 11.26 -0.26 -20.59
C VAL A 170 11.92 -1.36 -21.42
N LYS A 171 11.20 -2.45 -21.75
CA LYS A 171 11.72 -3.50 -22.64
C LYS A 171 12.07 -2.94 -24.02
N ASP A 172 11.15 -2.19 -24.62
CA ASP A 172 11.37 -1.58 -25.93
C ASP A 172 12.62 -0.68 -25.92
N MET A 173 12.80 0.13 -24.88
CA MET A 173 14.00 0.97 -24.73
C MET A 173 15.28 0.16 -24.48
N LEU A 174 15.21 -0.94 -23.73
CA LEU A 174 16.34 -1.87 -23.55
C LEU A 174 16.74 -2.54 -24.87
N ASP A 175 15.78 -2.73 -25.79
CA ASP A 175 16.00 -3.24 -27.15
C ASP A 175 16.42 -2.14 -28.14
N GLY A 176 16.69 -0.92 -27.65
CA GLY A 176 17.19 0.21 -28.43
C GLY A 176 16.11 1.08 -29.09
N GLN A 177 14.83 0.86 -28.80
CA GLN A 177 13.74 1.67 -29.34
C GLN A 177 13.57 2.98 -28.55
N LEU A 178 13.20 4.05 -29.25
CA LEU A 178 12.80 5.31 -28.62
C LEU A 178 11.33 5.28 -28.19
N ARG A 179 11.00 5.85 -27.03
CA ARG A 179 9.60 5.99 -26.56
C ARG A 179 9.25 7.46 -26.36
N GLY A 180 8.15 7.90 -26.99
CA GLY A 180 7.57 9.21 -26.72
C GLY A 180 6.99 9.28 -25.31
N ILE A 181 7.09 10.45 -24.67
CA ILE A 181 6.63 10.64 -23.28
C ILE A 181 5.15 11.04 -23.25
N PHE A 182 4.80 12.20 -23.82
CA PHE A 182 3.42 12.70 -23.92
C PHE A 182 3.08 13.31 -25.29
N ASP A 183 4.08 13.44 -26.17
CA ASP A 183 3.97 13.90 -27.56
C ASP A 183 5.10 13.27 -28.41
N THR A 184 5.27 13.76 -29.64
CA THR A 184 6.36 13.35 -30.54
C THR A 184 7.64 14.16 -30.35
N LYS A 185 7.62 15.20 -29.50
CA LYS A 185 8.72 16.15 -29.29
C LYS A 185 9.69 15.64 -28.23
N TYR A 186 9.21 14.94 -27.20
CA TYR A 186 10.06 14.40 -26.14
C TYR A 186 10.09 12.88 -26.17
N THR A 187 11.31 12.35 -26.24
CA THR A 187 11.58 10.92 -26.30
C THR A 187 12.47 10.49 -25.14
N CYS A 188 12.33 9.25 -24.72
CA CYS A 188 13.20 8.60 -23.78
C CYS A 188 13.89 7.39 -24.43
N ARG A 189 15.15 7.19 -24.10
CA ARG A 189 15.95 6.02 -24.49
C ARG A 189 16.76 5.48 -23.32
N VAL A 190 17.27 4.27 -23.46
CA VAL A 190 18.26 3.71 -22.52
C VAL A 190 19.68 4.11 -22.95
N GLY A 191 20.49 4.52 -21.97
CA GLY A 191 21.93 4.74 -22.10
C GLY A 191 22.72 3.51 -21.66
N LYS A 192 23.66 3.68 -20.72
CA LYS A 192 24.38 2.53 -20.14
C LYS A 192 23.48 1.70 -19.22
N HIS A 193 23.43 0.39 -19.42
CA HIS A 193 22.63 -0.49 -18.56
C HIS A 193 23.24 -1.88 -18.38
N HIS A 194 22.83 -2.55 -17.30
CA HIS A 194 22.95 -3.99 -17.07
C HIS A 194 21.91 -4.40 -16.01
N SER A 195 22.00 -5.60 -15.45
CA SER A 195 21.00 -6.13 -14.52
C SER A 195 20.82 -5.35 -13.20
N LYS A 196 21.76 -4.48 -12.81
CA LYS A 196 21.78 -3.80 -11.49
C LYS A 196 21.74 -2.26 -11.58
N LEU A 197 21.87 -1.71 -12.78
CA LEU A 197 21.92 -0.29 -13.07
C LEU A 197 21.34 -0.04 -14.46
N CYS A 198 20.52 1.00 -14.64
CA CYS A 198 20.07 1.45 -15.95
C CYS A 198 20.01 2.97 -16.02
N GLU A 199 20.70 3.54 -16.99
CA GLU A 199 20.61 4.94 -17.39
C GLU A 199 19.50 5.11 -18.43
N PHE A 200 18.73 6.17 -18.26
CA PHE A 200 17.72 6.64 -19.18
C PHE A 200 18.01 8.10 -19.52
N VAL A 201 17.66 8.48 -20.74
CA VAL A 201 17.93 9.83 -21.24
C VAL A 201 16.70 10.36 -21.94
N ILE A 202 16.22 11.50 -21.48
CA ILE A 202 15.12 12.26 -22.08
C ILE A 202 15.72 13.29 -23.03
N SER A 203 15.31 13.23 -24.29
CA SER A 203 15.76 14.12 -25.34
C SER A 203 14.58 14.82 -25.99
N LYS A 204 14.81 16.06 -26.38
CA LYS A 204 13.93 16.82 -27.25
C LYS A 204 14.35 16.59 -28.70
N THR A 205 13.37 16.36 -29.56
CA THR A 205 13.54 16.22 -31.00
C THR A 205 13.10 17.52 -31.68
N ASP A 206 13.95 18.07 -32.55
CA ASP A 206 13.62 19.22 -33.39
C ASP A 206 12.97 18.80 -34.71
N ASP A 207 12.53 19.77 -35.51
CA ASP A 207 11.89 19.54 -36.81
C ASP A 207 12.82 18.85 -37.83
N ASN A 208 14.13 18.85 -37.58
CA ASN A 208 15.14 18.19 -38.39
C ASN A 208 15.50 16.79 -37.85
N PHE A 209 14.73 16.27 -36.89
CA PHE A 209 14.98 15.00 -36.20
C PHE A 209 16.30 14.94 -35.41
N ASN A 210 16.89 16.09 -35.07
CA ASN A 210 18.04 16.12 -34.16
C ASN A 210 17.56 15.93 -32.73
N HIS A 211 18.29 15.12 -31.96
CA HIS A 211 18.01 14.89 -30.54
C HIS A 211 18.94 15.72 -29.67
N THR A 212 18.35 16.54 -28.80
CA THR A 212 19.07 17.28 -27.75
C THR A 212 18.74 16.67 -26.39
N ASP A 213 19.74 16.15 -25.69
CA ASP A 213 19.56 15.56 -24.35
C ASP A 213 19.25 16.64 -23.32
N LEU A 214 18.13 16.49 -22.62
CA LEU A 214 17.67 17.42 -21.58
C LEU A 214 17.90 16.88 -20.18
N VAL A 215 17.66 15.58 -19.99
CA VAL A 215 17.74 14.92 -18.68
C VAL A 215 18.41 13.57 -18.83
N ASN A 216 19.39 13.28 -17.96
CA ASN A 216 19.85 11.91 -17.72
C ASN A 216 19.36 11.49 -16.35
N PHE A 217 18.75 10.32 -16.24
CA PHE A 217 18.45 9.72 -14.95
C PHE A 217 18.93 8.27 -14.90
N VAL A 218 19.39 7.85 -13.73
CA VAL A 218 19.98 6.55 -13.51
C VAL A 218 19.29 5.87 -12.34
N VAL A 219 18.86 4.63 -12.57
CA VAL A 219 18.21 3.80 -11.57
C VAL A 219 19.19 2.74 -11.14
N CYS A 220 19.45 2.64 -9.83
CA CYS A 220 20.38 1.66 -9.26
C CYS A 220 19.69 0.88 -8.15
N ARG A 221 19.82 -0.45 -8.16
CA ARG A 221 19.18 -1.35 -7.18
C ARG A 221 20.15 -2.08 -6.26
N GLU A 222 21.46 -1.94 -6.46
CA GLU A 222 22.47 -2.68 -5.71
C GLU A 222 23.60 -1.78 -5.22
N SER A 223 23.91 -1.87 -3.93
CA SER A 223 24.86 -1.00 -3.25
C SER A 223 26.28 -1.07 -3.83
N ARG A 224 26.69 -2.22 -4.38
CA ARG A 224 28.01 -2.37 -5.05
C ARG A 224 28.18 -1.48 -6.28
N HIS A 225 27.07 -1.09 -6.92
CA HIS A 225 27.09 -0.28 -8.15
C HIS A 225 26.69 1.19 -7.90
N ASN A 226 26.39 1.59 -6.65
CA ASN A 226 25.87 2.92 -6.33
C ASN A 226 26.83 4.05 -6.76
N ARG A 227 28.14 3.90 -6.52
CA ARG A 227 29.17 4.87 -6.91
C ARG A 227 29.30 5.02 -8.41
N GLN A 228 29.15 3.92 -9.15
CA GLN A 228 29.18 3.95 -10.60
C GLN A 228 27.95 4.68 -11.15
N ALA A 229 26.75 4.33 -10.67
CA ALA A 229 25.51 4.98 -11.07
C ALA A 229 25.54 6.49 -10.73
N TRP A 230 25.94 6.85 -9.52
CA TRP A 230 26.06 8.25 -9.09
C TRP A 230 26.98 9.09 -10.00
N LYS A 231 28.09 8.51 -10.46
CA LYS A 231 29.01 9.16 -11.40
C LYS A 231 28.41 9.39 -12.79
N LEU A 232 27.49 8.55 -13.26
CA LEU A 232 26.88 8.72 -14.60
C LEU A 232 26.09 10.03 -14.69
N VAL A 233 25.47 10.43 -13.60
CA VAL A 233 24.76 11.71 -13.49
C VAL A 233 25.64 12.83 -12.91
N GLY A 234 26.96 12.63 -12.79
CA GLY A 234 27.89 13.66 -12.31
C GLY A 234 27.75 14.00 -10.81
N GLY A 235 27.12 13.12 -10.04
CA GLY A 235 26.90 13.34 -8.61
C GLY A 235 28.21 13.45 -7.82
N GLN A 236 28.22 14.36 -6.84
CA GLN A 236 29.36 14.62 -5.94
C GLN A 236 29.12 13.97 -4.57
N GLY A 237 30.19 13.68 -3.84
CA GLY A 237 30.10 13.08 -2.51
C GLY A 237 29.54 11.66 -2.50
N ASN A 238 28.79 11.32 -1.45
CA ASN A 238 28.25 9.97 -1.24
C ASN A 238 26.96 9.77 -2.05
N ALA A 239 26.88 8.63 -2.75
CA ALA A 239 25.67 8.21 -3.43
C ALA A 239 24.53 7.91 -2.43
N PRO A 240 23.25 8.07 -2.83
CA PRO A 240 22.12 7.67 -2.00
C PRO A 240 22.13 6.16 -1.68
N GLU A 241 21.38 5.79 -0.64
CA GLU A 241 21.06 4.40 -0.36
C GLU A 241 20.23 3.81 -1.51
N VAL A 242 20.44 2.54 -1.83
CA VAL A 242 19.70 1.85 -2.90
C VAL A 242 18.37 1.27 -2.36
N PRO A 243 17.32 1.16 -3.20
CA PRO A 243 17.27 1.62 -4.58
C PRO A 243 17.11 3.15 -4.69
N PHE A 244 17.72 3.73 -5.73
CA PHE A 244 17.58 5.17 -6.03
C PHE A 244 17.40 5.42 -7.52
N CYS A 245 16.79 6.57 -7.83
CA CYS A 245 16.75 7.21 -9.13
C CYS A 245 17.45 8.57 -8.99
N ALA A 246 18.63 8.72 -9.60
CA ALA A 246 19.39 9.96 -9.56
C ALA A 246 19.29 10.66 -10.92
N VAL A 247 19.14 11.98 -10.92
CA VAL A 247 18.73 12.76 -12.08
C VAL A 247 19.69 13.93 -12.28
N LYS A 248 20.13 14.15 -13.51
CA LYS A 248 20.89 15.31 -13.96
C LYS A 248 20.09 16.08 -15.00
N LEU A 249 19.96 17.37 -14.80
CA LEU A 249 19.39 18.31 -15.76
C LEU A 249 20.53 18.95 -16.55
N HIS A 250 20.47 18.86 -17.88
CA HIS A 250 21.40 19.58 -18.75
C HIS A 250 20.90 21.02 -18.91
N ASN A 251 21.10 21.85 -17.89
CA ASN A 251 20.56 23.22 -17.83
C ASN A 251 20.91 24.06 -19.07
N GLN A 252 22.09 23.87 -19.67
CA GLN A 252 22.45 24.56 -20.92
C GLN A 252 21.60 24.17 -22.15
N ASN A 253 20.92 23.02 -22.11
CA ASN A 253 20.09 22.50 -23.20
C ASN A 253 18.59 22.76 -22.95
N ILE A 254 18.20 23.11 -21.73
CA ILE A 254 16.80 23.34 -21.34
C ILE A 254 16.39 24.76 -21.74
N GLN A 255 15.37 24.88 -22.59
CA GLN A 255 14.79 26.16 -22.97
C GLN A 255 13.55 26.49 -22.13
N LEU A 256 13.04 27.73 -22.22
CA LEU A 256 11.86 28.19 -21.47
C LEU A 256 10.64 27.27 -21.66
N ASP A 257 10.38 26.82 -22.89
CA ASP A 257 9.26 25.92 -23.18
C ASP A 257 9.42 24.54 -22.51
N ASP A 258 10.66 24.10 -22.30
CA ASP A 258 10.96 22.83 -21.65
C ASP A 258 10.77 22.93 -20.13
N MET A 259 10.92 24.13 -19.55
CA MET A 259 10.76 24.37 -18.12
C MET A 259 9.35 24.02 -17.62
N PHE A 260 8.32 24.28 -18.44
CA PHE A 260 6.92 23.93 -18.12
C PHE A 260 6.68 22.42 -18.05
N ASN A 261 7.59 21.61 -18.61
CA ASN A 261 7.47 20.16 -18.65
C ASN A 261 8.36 19.45 -17.62
N LEU A 262 9.17 20.17 -16.83
CA LEU A 262 10.09 19.56 -15.87
C LEU A 262 9.39 18.72 -14.81
N SER A 263 8.19 19.12 -14.36
CA SER A 263 7.39 18.32 -13.43
C SER A 263 6.91 17.01 -14.06
N LEU A 264 6.55 17.04 -15.36
CA LEU A 264 6.17 15.85 -16.11
C LEU A 264 7.35 14.91 -16.31
N PHE A 265 8.56 15.45 -16.56
CA PHE A 265 9.78 14.63 -16.61
C PHE A 265 10.07 13.97 -15.26
N ALA A 266 9.98 14.71 -14.16
CA ALA A 266 10.19 14.16 -12.82
C ALA A 266 9.18 13.03 -12.48
N ASP A 267 7.92 13.19 -12.88
CA ASP A 267 6.91 12.13 -12.72
C ASP A 267 7.20 10.92 -13.62
N PHE A 268 7.60 11.15 -14.86
CA PHE A 268 7.98 10.09 -15.81
C PHE A 268 9.21 9.30 -15.34
N GLU A 269 10.27 9.97 -14.88
CA GLU A 269 11.48 9.37 -14.32
C GLU A 269 11.13 8.38 -13.19
N ARG A 270 10.28 8.81 -12.26
CA ARG A 270 9.79 7.97 -11.15
C ARG A 270 9.05 6.75 -11.67
N CYS A 271 8.11 6.94 -12.59
CA CYS A 271 7.29 5.87 -13.13
C CYS A 271 8.13 4.82 -13.88
N ILE A 272 9.08 5.27 -14.72
CA ILE A 272 10.04 4.39 -15.41
C ILE A 272 10.97 3.67 -14.42
N ALA A 273 11.45 4.36 -13.38
CA ALA A 273 12.30 3.75 -12.36
C ALA A 273 11.60 2.59 -11.66
N TRP A 274 10.34 2.78 -11.26
CA TRP A 274 9.54 1.70 -10.66
C TRP A 274 9.27 0.57 -11.64
N ALA A 275 8.94 0.86 -12.90
CA ALA A 275 8.74 -0.16 -13.93
C ALA A 275 9.99 -1.01 -14.17
N TRP A 276 11.17 -0.39 -14.21
CA TRP A 276 12.44 -1.11 -14.38
C TRP A 276 12.79 -1.97 -13.16
N LEU A 277 12.63 -1.44 -11.94
CA LEU A 277 12.86 -2.20 -10.71
C LEU A 277 11.95 -3.44 -10.62
N ASP A 278 10.68 -3.28 -10.98
CA ASP A 278 9.67 -4.35 -10.95
C ASP A 278 9.91 -5.43 -12.03
N LEU A 279 10.50 -5.06 -13.17
CA LEU A 279 10.99 -6.03 -14.16
C LEU A 279 12.16 -6.85 -13.63
N ALA A 280 13.04 -6.23 -12.86
CA ALA A 280 14.27 -6.82 -12.41
C ALA A 280 14.06 -7.79 -11.23
N THR A 281 13.03 -7.60 -10.41
CA THR A 281 12.61 -8.56 -9.37
C THR A 281 12.00 -9.82 -9.98
N ASN A 282 11.18 -9.70 -11.03
CA ASN A 282 10.50 -10.85 -11.66
C ASN A 282 11.44 -11.80 -12.46
N LYS A 283 12.72 -11.42 -12.64
CA LYS A 283 13.74 -12.28 -13.25
C LYS A 283 14.51 -13.13 -12.25
N GLU A 284 14.46 -12.81 -10.95
CA GLU A 284 15.16 -13.58 -9.90
C GLU A 284 14.31 -14.77 -9.38
N ASP A 285 13.02 -14.84 -9.76
CA ASP A 285 12.08 -15.93 -9.41
C ASP A 285 11.88 -16.97 -10.55
N LYS A 286 12.76 -16.99 -11.57
CA LYS A 286 12.82 -17.99 -12.64
C LYS A 286 14.21 -18.58 -12.75
#